data_AF-A0A4U9HEP8-F1
#
_entry.id   AF-A0A4U9HEP8-F1
#
_cell.length_a   1.000
_cell.length_b   1.000
_cell.length_c   1.000
_cell.angle_alpha   90.00
_cell.angle_beta   90.00
_cell.angle_gamma   90.00
#
_symmetry.space_group_name_H-M   'P 1'
#
loop_
_entity.id
_entity.type
_entity.pdbx_description
1 polymer ?
#
loop_
_entity_poly.entity_id
_entity_poly.type
_entity_poly.pdbx_seq_one_letter_code
_entity_poly.pdbx_strand_id
1 'polypeptide(L)'
;MAYLEPFIEASKEKGSSNGKMVIATVKGDVHDIGKNIVGVVLQCNNYEIIDLGVMVPADKILKTAREVNADLIGLSGLITPSLDEMVNVAKEMERQGFTLPLLIGGATTSKAHTAVKIEQNYSGPTVYVQNASRTVGVVSALLSATQRDDFVARTRKEYETVRIQHARKKPRTPPVTLAAARDNDLAFDWASYTPPVAHRLGVQEVTASIETLRNYIDWTPFFMTWSLAGNIPASSKTRWW
;
A
#
# COMPACT_ATOMS: atom_id res chain seq x y z
N MET A 1 -9.90 10.33 -22.98
CA MET A 1 -11.26 10.12 -22.42
C MET A 1 -11.99 11.41 -22.09
N ALA A 2 -11.32 12.55 -21.84
CA ALA A 2 -12.00 13.82 -21.50
C ALA A 2 -12.79 14.50 -22.65
N TYR A 3 -12.49 14.21 -23.91
CA TYR A 3 -13.18 14.87 -25.04
C TYR A 3 -14.66 14.47 -25.18
N LEU A 4 -15.00 13.23 -24.79
CA LEU A 4 -16.35 12.68 -24.97
C LEU A 4 -17.25 12.91 -23.75
N GLU A 5 -16.70 13.23 -22.58
CA GLU A 5 -17.46 13.47 -21.34
C GLU A 5 -18.64 14.45 -21.54
N PRO A 6 -18.49 15.66 -22.11
CA PRO A 6 -19.61 16.57 -22.27
C PRO A 6 -20.68 16.05 -23.24
N PHE A 7 -20.29 15.20 -24.20
CA PHE A 7 -21.24 14.60 -25.15
C PHE A 7 -21.99 13.41 -24.53
N ILE A 8 -21.34 12.64 -23.67
CA ILE A 8 -21.93 11.51 -22.93
C ILE A 8 -22.89 12.04 -21.85
N GLU A 9 -22.52 13.10 -21.13
CA GLU A 9 -23.42 13.76 -20.17
C GLU A 9 -24.66 14.34 -20.88
N ALA A 10 -24.47 14.92 -22.08
CA ALA A 10 -25.56 15.43 -22.91
C ALA A 10 -26.44 14.33 -23.52
N SER A 11 -25.89 13.17 -23.86
CA SER A 11 -26.63 12.05 -24.47
C SER A 11 -27.48 11.27 -23.47
N LYS A 12 -27.29 11.48 -22.15
CA LYS A 12 -27.94 10.77 -21.03
C LYS A 12 -27.72 9.25 -21.00
N GLU A 13 -26.98 8.68 -21.95
CA GLU A 13 -26.52 7.29 -21.90
C GLU A 13 -25.30 7.20 -20.98
N LYS A 14 -25.51 6.75 -19.74
CA LYS A 14 -24.40 6.40 -18.86
C LYS A 14 -23.82 5.07 -19.34
N GLY A 15 -22.56 5.09 -19.78
CA GLY A 15 -21.82 3.86 -20.06
C GLY A 15 -21.77 2.93 -18.82
N SER A 16 -21.70 1.62 -19.04
CA SER A 16 -21.55 0.65 -17.95
C SER A 16 -20.07 0.47 -17.59
N SER A 17 -19.75 0.56 -16.30
CA SER A 17 -18.45 0.15 -15.75
C SER A 17 -18.52 -1.28 -15.25
N ASN A 18 -17.36 -1.94 -15.15
CA ASN A 18 -17.24 -3.27 -14.56
C ASN A 18 -17.36 -3.28 -13.03
N GLY A 19 -17.48 -2.09 -12.43
CA GLY A 19 -17.56 -1.86 -11.00
C GLY A 19 -16.94 -0.52 -10.61
N LYS A 20 -17.22 -0.07 -9.40
CA LYS A 20 -16.75 1.19 -8.82
C LYS A 20 -15.93 0.95 -7.57
N MET A 21 -14.77 1.60 -7.47
CA MET A 21 -13.88 1.47 -6.33
C MET A 21 -13.54 2.84 -5.74
N VAL A 22 -13.72 2.98 -4.42
CA VAL A 22 -13.12 4.08 -3.66
C VAL A 22 -11.71 3.67 -3.27
N ILE A 23 -10.71 4.47 -3.64
CA ILE A 23 -9.31 4.23 -3.28
C ILE A 23 -8.74 5.43 -2.52
N ALA A 24 -7.97 5.17 -1.47
CA ALA A 24 -7.39 6.21 -0.64
C ALA A 24 -6.05 5.78 -0.03
N THR A 25 -5.13 6.74 0.13
CA THR A 25 -4.01 6.57 1.06
C THR A 25 -4.51 6.95 2.46
N VAL A 26 -4.28 6.06 3.42
CA VAL A 26 -4.87 6.16 4.76
C VAL A 26 -4.38 7.40 5.52
N LYS A 27 -5.10 7.74 6.59
CA LYS A 27 -4.79 8.87 7.47
C LYS A 27 -3.33 8.86 7.91
N GLY A 28 -2.70 10.04 7.89
CA GLY A 28 -1.31 10.21 8.30
C GLY A 28 -0.25 9.74 7.30
N ASP A 29 -0.66 9.23 6.13
CA ASP A 29 0.25 8.81 5.07
C ASP A 29 0.04 9.64 3.80
N VAL A 30 1.14 10.07 3.18
CA VAL A 30 1.19 10.98 2.03
C VAL A 30 1.59 10.29 0.73
N HIS A 31 2.00 9.02 0.79
CA HIS A 31 2.59 8.36 -0.36
C HIS A 31 1.51 7.72 -1.24
N ASP A 32 1.51 8.09 -2.53
CA ASP A 32 0.42 7.74 -3.44
C ASP A 32 0.87 7.19 -4.80
N ILE A 33 2.17 7.15 -5.11
CA ILE A 33 2.68 6.65 -6.41
C ILE A 33 2.09 5.27 -6.74
N GLY A 34 2.18 4.32 -5.80
CA GLY A 34 1.63 2.98 -5.99
C GLY A 34 0.10 2.98 -6.13
N LYS A 35 -0.61 3.82 -5.36
CA LYS A 35 -2.06 4.01 -5.44
C LYS A 35 -2.47 4.50 -6.84
N ASN A 36 -1.76 5.50 -7.36
CA ASN A 36 -2.05 6.11 -8.65
C ASN A 36 -1.86 5.11 -9.79
N ILE A 37 -0.80 4.29 -9.73
CA ILE A 37 -0.58 3.19 -10.69
C ILE A 37 -1.75 2.18 -10.63
N VAL A 38 -2.22 1.79 -9.44
CA VAL A 38 -3.38 0.89 -9.30
C VAL A 38 -4.63 1.53 -9.89
N GLY A 39 -4.89 2.81 -9.61
CA GLY A 39 -6.04 3.55 -10.14
C GLY A 39 -6.06 3.55 -11.66
N VAL A 40 -4.95 3.94 -12.31
CA VAL A 40 -4.83 3.94 -13.77
C VAL A 40 -5.02 2.54 -14.36
N VAL A 41 -4.38 1.53 -13.78
CA VAL A 41 -4.50 0.14 -14.26
C VAL A 41 -5.95 -0.37 -14.19
N LEU A 42 -6.69 -0.04 -13.13
CA LEU A 42 -8.11 -0.42 -13.03
C LEU A 42 -8.99 0.38 -13.99
N GLN A 43 -8.74 1.67 -14.20
CA GLN A 43 -9.44 2.46 -15.21
C GLN A 43 -9.24 1.89 -16.63
N CYS A 44 -8.02 1.41 -16.95
CA CYS A 44 -7.75 0.70 -18.21
C CYS A 44 -8.57 -0.60 -18.37
N ASN A 45 -9.12 -1.14 -17.28
CA ASN A 45 -9.98 -2.33 -17.27
C ASN A 45 -11.47 -1.97 -17.06
N ASN A 46 -11.86 -0.74 -17.41
CA ASN A 46 -13.24 -0.23 -17.37
C ASN A 46 -13.88 -0.22 -15.97
N TYR A 47 -13.06 -0.04 -14.92
CA TYR A 47 -13.55 0.25 -13.56
C TYR A 47 -13.61 1.76 -13.32
N GLU A 48 -14.63 2.20 -12.60
CA GLU A 48 -14.74 3.59 -12.13
C GLU A 48 -13.95 3.74 -10.83
N ILE A 49 -12.97 4.66 -10.80
CA ILE A 49 -12.10 4.87 -9.64
C ILE A 49 -12.35 6.24 -9.04
N ILE A 50 -12.76 6.25 -7.77
CA ILE A 50 -12.93 7.45 -6.96
C ILE A 50 -11.72 7.54 -6.02
N ASP A 51 -10.71 8.30 -6.43
CA ASP A 51 -9.50 8.54 -5.64
C ASP A 51 -9.71 9.69 -4.65
N LEU A 52 -9.64 9.40 -3.36
CA LEU A 52 -9.83 10.40 -2.30
C LEU A 52 -8.54 11.15 -1.93
N GLY A 53 -7.42 10.79 -2.56
CA GLY A 53 -6.11 11.35 -2.31
C GLY A 53 -5.40 10.70 -1.12
N VAL A 54 -4.73 11.54 -0.33
CA VAL A 54 -3.84 11.12 0.76
C VAL A 54 -4.27 11.65 2.11
N MET A 55 -3.75 11.05 3.18
CA MET A 55 -4.11 11.35 4.56
C MET A 55 -5.62 11.29 4.83
N VAL A 56 -6.32 10.37 4.17
CA VAL A 56 -7.79 10.35 4.19
C VAL A 56 -8.31 9.66 5.46
N PRO A 57 -9.15 10.32 6.28
CA PRO A 57 -9.75 9.70 7.45
C PRO A 57 -10.70 8.56 7.08
N ALA A 58 -10.80 7.54 7.95
CA ALA A 58 -11.69 6.39 7.77
C ALA A 58 -13.15 6.82 7.50
N ASP A 59 -13.67 7.78 8.27
CA ASP A 59 -15.04 8.28 8.10
C ASP A 59 -15.31 8.81 6.68
N LYS A 60 -14.38 9.58 6.12
CA LYS A 60 -14.50 10.10 4.75
C LYS A 60 -14.48 8.95 3.72
N ILE A 61 -13.62 7.96 3.89
CA ILE A 61 -13.55 6.79 3.00
C ILE A 61 -14.90 6.07 2.96
N LEU A 62 -15.44 5.75 4.15
CA LEU A 62 -16.67 4.98 4.27
C LEU A 62 -17.91 5.77 3.87
N LYS A 63 -17.98 7.05 4.24
CA LYS A 63 -19.03 7.97 3.81
C LYS A 63 -19.08 8.05 2.29
N THR A 64 -17.96 8.34 1.64
CA THR A 64 -17.92 8.44 0.18
C THR A 64 -18.26 7.11 -0.47
N ALA A 65 -17.78 5.98 0.05
CA ALA A 65 -18.15 4.65 -0.47
C ALA A 65 -19.67 4.40 -0.48
N ARG A 66 -20.40 4.90 0.52
CA ARG A 66 -21.88 4.86 0.52
C ARG A 66 -22.49 5.83 -0.48
N GLU A 67 -22.06 7.09 -0.46
CA GLU A 67 -22.60 8.14 -1.33
C GLU A 67 -22.49 7.79 -2.82
N VAL A 68 -21.37 7.18 -3.21
CA VAL A 68 -21.12 6.80 -4.61
C VAL A 68 -21.59 5.39 -4.94
N ASN A 69 -22.10 4.62 -3.97
CA ASN A 69 -22.41 3.19 -4.08
C ASN A 69 -21.22 2.42 -4.67
N ALA A 70 -20.08 2.47 -3.98
CA ALA A 70 -18.89 1.73 -4.38
C ALA A 70 -19.11 0.23 -4.22
N ASP A 71 -18.47 -0.55 -5.09
CA ASP A 71 -18.46 -2.01 -5.01
C ASP A 71 -17.28 -2.52 -4.17
N LEU A 72 -16.19 -1.75 -4.08
CA LEU A 72 -15.00 -2.08 -3.29
C LEU A 72 -14.36 -0.83 -2.66
N ILE A 73 -13.61 -1.05 -1.58
CA ILE A 73 -12.75 -0.03 -0.95
C ILE A 73 -11.29 -0.49 -1.01
N GLY A 74 -10.38 0.38 -1.43
CA GLY A 74 -8.94 0.14 -1.46
C GLY A 74 -8.17 1.09 -0.57
N LEU A 75 -7.30 0.53 0.27
CA LEU A 75 -6.42 1.28 1.16
C LEU A 75 -4.96 1.11 0.73
N SER A 76 -4.25 2.24 0.66
CA SER A 76 -2.81 2.32 0.42
C SER A 76 -2.07 2.84 1.66
N GLY A 77 -0.90 2.29 1.95
CA GLY A 77 0.00 2.74 3.01
C GLY A 77 1.46 2.36 2.79
N LEU A 78 2.37 3.26 3.09
CA LEU A 78 3.82 3.12 2.94
C LEU A 78 4.55 3.02 4.29
N ILE A 79 4.05 3.65 5.36
CA ILE A 79 4.73 3.69 6.66
C ILE A 79 4.07 2.75 7.69
N THR A 80 4.78 2.40 8.76
CA THR A 80 4.29 1.46 9.79
C THR A 80 3.01 1.94 10.47
N PRO A 81 2.84 3.22 10.84
CA PRO A 81 1.59 3.73 11.42
C PRO A 81 0.36 3.53 10.53
N SER A 82 0.54 3.47 9.21
CA SER A 82 -0.54 3.24 8.24
C SER A 82 -1.22 1.89 8.43
N LEU A 83 -0.51 0.89 8.96
CA LEU A 83 -1.06 -0.43 9.25
C LEU A 83 -2.15 -0.39 10.33
N ASP A 84 -1.95 0.41 11.37
CA ASP A 84 -2.95 0.59 12.43
C ASP A 84 -4.20 1.31 11.91
N GLU A 85 -4.02 2.29 11.00
CA GLU A 85 -5.15 2.95 10.34
C GLU A 85 -5.94 2.00 9.43
N MET A 86 -5.28 1.04 8.76
CA MET A 86 -6.00 0.01 7.98
C MET A 86 -6.80 -0.93 8.88
N VAL A 87 -6.27 -1.29 10.06
CA VAL A 87 -7.02 -2.07 11.08
C VAL A 87 -8.22 -1.25 11.58
N ASN A 88 -8.03 0.04 11.82
CA ASN A 88 -9.09 0.96 12.24
C ASN A 88 -10.22 1.04 11.18
N VAL A 89 -9.87 1.18 9.90
CA VAL A 89 -10.87 1.17 8.81
C VAL A 89 -11.64 -0.16 8.77
N ALA A 90 -10.97 -1.31 8.90
CA ALA A 90 -11.65 -2.60 8.92
C ALA A 90 -12.64 -2.72 10.09
N LYS A 91 -12.25 -2.30 11.29
CA LYS A 91 -13.15 -2.24 12.47
C LYS A 91 -14.34 -1.33 12.23
N GLU A 92 -14.13 -0.19 11.58
CA GLU A 92 -15.19 0.77 11.31
C GLU A 92 -16.14 0.27 10.21
N MET A 93 -15.63 -0.43 9.21
CA MET A 93 -16.44 -1.14 8.22
C MET A 93 -17.36 -2.17 8.88
N GLU A 94 -16.84 -2.95 9.82
CA GLU A 94 -17.63 -3.90 10.62
C GLU A 94 -18.68 -3.19 11.47
N ARG A 95 -18.26 -2.15 12.22
CA ARG A 95 -19.15 -1.37 13.11
C ARG A 95 -20.33 -0.75 12.35
N GLN A 96 -20.10 -0.34 11.10
CA GLN A 96 -21.12 0.26 10.25
C GLN A 96 -21.89 -0.76 9.37
N GLY A 97 -21.55 -2.05 9.43
CA GLY A 97 -22.25 -3.11 8.69
C GLY A 97 -21.98 -3.11 7.18
N PHE A 98 -20.76 -2.77 6.76
CA PHE A 98 -20.36 -2.93 5.35
C PHE A 98 -20.27 -4.41 4.95
N THR A 99 -20.49 -4.68 3.67
CA THR A 99 -20.36 -6.04 3.08
C THR A 99 -19.44 -6.07 1.84
N LEU A 100 -19.02 -4.89 1.39
CA LEU A 100 -18.14 -4.69 0.24
C LEU A 100 -16.73 -5.24 0.53
N PRO A 101 -16.00 -5.76 -0.46
CA PRO A 101 -14.60 -6.16 -0.27
C PRO A 101 -13.70 -4.99 0.11
N LEU A 102 -12.79 -5.25 1.05
CA LEU A 102 -11.70 -4.37 1.48
C LEU A 102 -10.39 -4.85 0.87
N LEU A 103 -9.77 -4.03 0.02
CA LEU A 103 -8.46 -4.27 -0.58
C LEU A 103 -7.38 -3.51 0.19
N ILE A 104 -6.30 -4.21 0.52
CA ILE A 104 -5.15 -3.68 1.28
C ILE A 104 -3.89 -3.76 0.41
N GLY A 105 -3.17 -2.65 0.27
CA GLY A 105 -1.92 -2.58 -0.48
C GLY A 105 -0.97 -1.47 0.00
N GLY A 106 0.20 -1.41 -0.62
CA GLY A 106 1.28 -0.47 -0.27
C GLY A 106 2.47 -1.13 0.44
N ALA A 107 3.59 -0.41 0.57
CA ALA A 107 4.89 -1.01 0.87
C ALA A 107 4.99 -1.69 2.23
N THR A 108 4.32 -1.19 3.27
CA THR A 108 4.32 -1.81 4.61
C THR A 108 3.33 -2.94 4.75
N THR A 109 2.40 -3.08 3.80
CA THR A 109 1.39 -4.12 3.84
C THR A 109 1.96 -5.48 3.42
N SER A 110 1.46 -6.53 4.05
CA SER A 110 1.85 -7.89 3.72
C SER A 110 0.70 -8.85 3.96
N LYS A 111 0.72 -9.97 3.24
CA LYS A 111 -0.24 -11.06 3.45
C LYS A 111 -0.33 -11.49 4.92
N ALA A 112 0.83 -11.60 5.59
CA ALA A 112 0.90 -11.98 6.99
C ALA A 112 0.22 -10.96 7.90
N HIS A 113 0.52 -9.66 7.74
CA HIS A 113 -0.12 -8.63 8.54
C HIS A 113 -1.62 -8.57 8.30
N THR A 114 -2.06 -8.61 7.04
CA THR A 114 -3.49 -8.57 6.69
C THR A 114 -4.25 -9.75 7.28
N ALA A 115 -3.72 -10.97 7.17
CA ALA A 115 -4.33 -12.18 7.72
C ALA A 115 -4.40 -12.20 9.26
N VAL A 116 -3.36 -11.69 9.93
CA VAL A 116 -3.25 -11.76 11.40
C VAL A 116 -3.93 -10.59 12.10
N LYS A 117 -3.88 -9.39 11.51
CA LYS A 117 -4.25 -8.15 12.21
C LYS A 117 -5.41 -7.39 11.59
N ILE A 118 -5.73 -7.57 10.30
CA ILE A 118 -6.77 -6.79 9.61
C ILE A 118 -8.04 -7.61 9.42
N GLU A 119 -7.95 -8.75 8.71
CA GLU A 119 -9.11 -9.53 8.24
C GLU A 119 -10.02 -10.02 9.37
N GLN A 120 -9.48 -10.29 10.55
CA GLN A 120 -10.25 -10.70 11.74
C GLN A 120 -11.17 -9.60 12.31
N ASN A 121 -11.01 -8.35 11.89
CA ASN A 121 -11.83 -7.22 12.36
C ASN A 121 -12.96 -6.86 11.38
N TYR A 122 -13.11 -7.57 10.26
CA TYR A 122 -14.13 -7.30 9.27
C TYR A 122 -14.70 -8.59 8.69
N SER A 123 -16.01 -8.76 8.81
CA SER A 123 -16.76 -9.94 8.37
C SER A 123 -16.91 -10.03 6.86
N GLY A 124 -16.72 -8.94 6.12
CA GLY A 124 -16.65 -8.94 4.66
C GLY A 124 -15.34 -9.50 4.11
N PRO A 125 -15.18 -9.58 2.78
CA PRO A 125 -13.92 -10.02 2.19
C PRO A 125 -12.79 -9.00 2.45
N THR A 126 -11.67 -9.44 3.00
CA THR A 126 -10.45 -8.61 3.16
C THR A 126 -9.31 -9.23 2.37
N VAL A 127 -8.73 -8.51 1.43
CA VAL A 127 -7.73 -9.07 0.49
C VAL A 127 -6.50 -8.18 0.40
N TYR A 128 -5.33 -8.78 0.60
CA TYR A 128 -4.03 -8.16 0.35
C TYR A 128 -3.66 -8.35 -1.10
N VAL A 129 -3.24 -7.27 -1.75
CA VAL A 129 -2.78 -7.32 -3.14
C VAL A 129 -1.38 -6.71 -3.25
N GLN A 130 -0.48 -7.46 -3.86
CA GLN A 130 0.94 -7.13 -3.89
C GLN A 130 1.29 -5.99 -4.86
N ASN A 131 0.60 -5.91 -6.01
CA ASN A 131 0.89 -4.93 -7.06
C ASN A 131 -0.33 -4.71 -7.97
N ALA A 132 -0.27 -3.65 -8.78
CA ALA A 132 -1.37 -3.23 -9.64
C ALA A 132 -1.79 -4.29 -10.68
N SER A 133 -0.84 -5.04 -11.26
CA SER A 133 -1.17 -6.06 -12.26
C SER A 133 -2.01 -7.20 -11.67
N ARG A 134 -1.74 -7.60 -10.42
CA ARG A 134 -2.57 -8.60 -9.70
C ARG A 134 -3.91 -8.03 -9.24
N THR A 135 -4.01 -6.72 -9.00
CA THR A 135 -5.25 -6.08 -8.57
C THR A 135 -6.39 -6.31 -9.55
N VAL A 136 -6.13 -6.26 -10.86
CA VAL A 136 -7.16 -6.48 -11.89
C VAL A 136 -7.84 -7.84 -11.73
N GLY A 137 -7.04 -8.91 -11.60
CA GLY A 137 -7.56 -10.26 -11.44
C GLY A 137 -8.32 -10.46 -10.12
N VAL A 138 -7.86 -9.84 -9.04
CA VAL A 138 -8.52 -9.88 -7.73
C VAL A 138 -9.87 -9.15 -7.77
N VAL A 139 -9.92 -7.92 -8.30
CA VAL A 139 -11.15 -7.15 -8.41
C VAL A 139 -12.16 -7.87 -9.31
N SER A 140 -11.72 -8.38 -10.46
CA SER A 140 -12.57 -9.16 -11.37
C SER A 140 -13.17 -10.40 -10.68
N ALA A 141 -12.38 -11.15 -9.91
CA ALA A 141 -12.88 -12.31 -9.17
C ALA A 141 -13.86 -11.91 -8.06
N LEU A 142 -13.61 -10.80 -7.34
CA LEU A 142 -14.47 -10.33 -6.24
C LEU A 142 -15.83 -9.80 -6.71
N LEU A 143 -15.91 -9.28 -7.94
CA LEU A 143 -17.15 -8.77 -8.54
C LEU A 143 -17.85 -9.79 -9.44
N SER A 144 -17.23 -10.92 -9.72
CA SER A 144 -17.82 -12.00 -10.52
C SER A 144 -18.88 -12.76 -9.74
N ALA A 145 -20.08 -12.88 -10.29
CA ALA A 145 -21.16 -13.69 -9.72
C ALA A 145 -20.82 -15.18 -9.60
N THR A 146 -19.87 -15.68 -10.40
CA THR A 146 -19.49 -17.11 -10.40
C THR A 146 -18.20 -17.39 -9.63
N GLN A 147 -17.29 -16.44 -9.53
CA GLN A 147 -15.97 -16.66 -8.91
C GLN A 147 -15.86 -16.09 -7.49
N ARG A 148 -16.73 -15.16 -7.10
CA ARG A 148 -16.61 -14.42 -5.84
C ARG A 148 -16.54 -15.36 -4.63
N ASP A 149 -17.52 -16.24 -4.48
CA ASP A 149 -17.63 -17.07 -3.27
C ASP A 149 -16.44 -18.03 -3.14
N ASP A 150 -16.07 -18.69 -4.24
CA ASP A 150 -14.90 -19.57 -4.30
C ASP A 150 -13.59 -18.81 -4.02
N PHE A 151 -13.45 -17.60 -4.55
CA PHE A 151 -12.28 -16.76 -4.33
C PHE A 151 -12.16 -16.32 -2.86
N VAL A 152 -13.27 -15.88 -2.26
CA VAL A 152 -13.33 -15.45 -0.86
C VAL A 152 -13.04 -16.63 0.07
N ALA A 153 -13.68 -17.78 -0.16
CA ALA A 153 -13.47 -18.99 0.65
C ALA A 153 -12.01 -19.45 0.59
N ARG A 154 -11.40 -19.46 -0.60
CA ARG A 154 -9.99 -19.80 -0.80
C ARG A 154 -9.06 -18.84 -0.07
N THR A 155 -9.31 -17.54 -0.18
CA THR A 155 -8.49 -16.51 0.48
C THR A 155 -8.58 -16.61 2.01
N ARG A 156 -9.77 -16.82 2.57
CA ARG A 156 -9.96 -17.03 4.01
C ARG A 156 -9.20 -18.26 4.50
N LYS A 157 -9.24 -19.37 3.76
CA LYS A 157 -8.49 -20.59 4.08
C LYS A 157 -6.97 -20.37 4.02
N GLU A 158 -6.50 -19.61 3.03
CA GLU A 158 -5.10 -19.22 2.93
C GLU A 158 -4.68 -18.39 4.15
N TYR A 159 -5.49 -17.41 4.55
CA TYR A 159 -5.20 -16.55 5.70
C TYR A 159 -5.23 -17.30 7.02
N GLU A 160 -6.14 -18.24 7.18
CA GLU A 160 -6.16 -19.13 8.34
C GLU A 160 -4.86 -19.93 8.43
N THR A 161 -4.39 -20.48 7.30
CA THR A 161 -3.12 -21.20 7.25
C THR A 161 -1.95 -20.28 7.66
N VAL A 162 -1.93 -19.05 7.15
CA VAL A 162 -0.92 -18.04 7.49
C VAL A 162 -0.96 -17.68 8.97
N ARG A 163 -2.16 -17.52 9.57
CA ARG A 163 -2.33 -17.26 11.01
C ARG A 163 -1.77 -18.40 11.86
N ILE A 164 -2.13 -19.65 11.54
CA ILE A 164 -1.65 -20.83 12.27
C ILE A 164 -0.12 -20.93 12.17
N GLN A 165 0.45 -20.72 10.98
CA GLN A 165 1.91 -20.74 10.78
C GLN A 165 2.60 -19.62 11.55
N HIS A 166 2.03 -18.42 11.56
CA HIS A 166 2.59 -17.28 12.31
C HIS A 166 2.52 -17.52 13.82
N ALA A 167 1.42 -18.06 14.34
CA ALA A 167 1.27 -18.40 15.75
C ALA A 167 2.24 -19.50 16.20
N ARG A 168 2.62 -20.41 15.30
CA ARG A 168 3.63 -21.46 15.55
C ARG A 168 5.07 -20.96 15.47
N LYS A 169 5.33 -19.77 14.92
CA LYS A 169 6.70 -19.23 14.86
C LYS A 169 7.22 -19.02 16.28
N LYS A 170 8.16 -19.89 16.67
CA LYS A 170 9.02 -19.62 17.81
C LYS A 170 10.17 -18.73 17.33
N PRO A 171 10.60 -17.74 18.13
CA PRO A 171 11.83 -17.01 17.86
C PRO A 171 12.96 -18.00 17.60
N ARG A 172 13.75 -17.77 16.54
CA ARG A 172 14.94 -18.61 16.24
C ARG A 172 15.94 -18.58 17.40
N THR A 173 15.98 -17.47 18.11
CA THR A 173 16.82 -17.25 19.30
C THR A 173 15.92 -16.88 20.47
N PRO A 174 16.14 -17.44 21.67
CA PRO A 174 15.41 -17.02 22.87
C PRO A 174 15.56 -15.51 23.09
N PRO A 175 14.49 -14.80 23.47
CA PRO A 175 14.61 -13.41 23.87
C PRO A 175 15.48 -13.32 25.13
N VAL A 176 16.31 -12.29 25.20
CA VAL A 176 17.10 -11.95 26.39
C VAL A 176 16.43 -10.81 27.15
N THR A 177 16.78 -10.65 28.43
CA THR A 177 16.33 -9.49 29.20
C THR A 177 16.96 -8.21 28.64
N LEU A 178 16.29 -7.07 28.86
CA LEU A 178 16.84 -5.78 28.48
C LEU A 178 18.18 -5.49 29.17
N ALA A 179 18.36 -5.97 30.41
CA ALA A 179 19.62 -5.84 31.13
C ALA A 179 20.74 -6.62 30.42
N ALA A 180 20.53 -7.92 30.15
CA ALA A 180 21.53 -8.74 29.47
C ALA A 180 21.90 -8.22 28.07
N ALA A 181 20.92 -7.66 27.34
CA ALA A 181 21.18 -7.02 26.05
C ALA A 181 22.06 -5.76 26.16
N ARG A 182 21.88 -4.97 27.23
CA ARG A 182 22.71 -3.78 27.50
C ARG A 182 24.09 -4.14 28.03
N ASP A 183 24.19 -5.20 28.82
CA ASP A 183 25.47 -5.72 29.30
C ASP A 183 26.30 -6.32 28.15
N ASN A 184 25.65 -6.76 27.06
CA ASN A 184 26.26 -7.22 25.81
C ASN A 184 26.12 -6.14 24.71
N ASP A 185 26.51 -4.91 25.02
CA ASP A 185 26.58 -3.84 24.03
C ASP A 185 27.76 -4.03 23.07
N LEU A 186 28.01 -3.01 22.22
CA LEU A 186 29.15 -3.06 21.30
C LEU A 186 30.46 -3.03 22.09
N ALA A 187 31.16 -4.16 22.15
CA ALA A 187 32.52 -4.25 22.68
C ALA A 187 33.50 -3.47 21.79
N PHE A 188 33.80 -2.23 22.18
CA PHE A 188 34.67 -1.31 21.45
C PHE A 188 35.59 -0.56 22.42
N ASP A 189 36.88 -0.47 22.10
CA ASP A 189 37.84 0.27 22.91
C ASP A 189 37.79 1.77 22.59
N TRP A 190 36.94 2.47 23.32
CA TRP A 190 36.78 3.92 23.19
C TRP A 190 38.02 4.71 23.66
N ALA A 191 38.91 4.11 24.47
CA ALA A 191 40.09 4.81 24.98
C ALA A 191 41.19 4.95 23.92
N SER A 192 41.26 4.04 22.94
CA SER A 192 42.19 4.11 21.81
C SER A 192 41.58 4.79 20.57
N TYR A 193 40.28 5.10 20.59
CA TYR A 193 39.59 5.77 19.50
C TYR A 193 39.49 7.28 19.74
N THR A 194 39.92 8.05 18.75
CA THR A 194 39.66 9.50 18.69
C THR A 194 38.53 9.74 17.69
N PRO A 195 37.30 10.06 18.13
CA PRO A 195 36.22 10.42 17.21
C PRO A 195 36.61 11.61 16.33
N PRO A 196 36.29 11.62 15.03
CA PRO A 196 36.57 12.76 14.18
C PRO A 196 35.81 13.98 14.69
N VAL A 197 36.51 15.10 14.86
CA VAL A 197 35.89 16.37 15.25
C VAL A 197 35.12 16.93 14.05
N ALA A 198 33.82 17.12 14.21
CA ALA A 198 32.98 17.71 13.18
C ALA A 198 33.48 19.12 12.82
N HIS A 199 33.77 19.36 11.54
CA HIS A 199 34.29 20.66 11.09
C HIS A 199 33.33 21.83 11.36
N ARG A 200 32.02 21.57 11.31
CA ARG A 200 30.98 22.55 11.66
C ARG A 200 29.96 21.91 12.58
N LEU A 201 29.71 22.57 13.71
CA LEU A 201 28.62 22.26 14.64
C LEU A 201 27.44 23.21 14.36
N GLY A 202 26.25 22.84 14.83
CA GLY A 202 25.03 23.64 14.68
C GLY A 202 24.15 23.20 13.51
N VAL A 203 23.12 23.99 13.22
CA VAL A 203 22.13 23.71 12.17
C VAL A 203 22.39 24.63 10.98
N GLN A 204 22.40 24.06 9.78
CA GLN A 204 22.55 24.82 8.54
C GLN A 204 21.49 24.36 7.53
N GLU A 205 20.77 25.31 6.95
CA GLU A 205 19.93 25.05 5.78
C GLU A 205 20.80 24.77 4.55
N VAL A 206 20.44 23.75 3.77
CA VAL A 206 21.16 23.37 2.55
C VAL A 206 20.18 23.34 1.40
N THR A 207 20.60 23.94 0.28
CA THR A 207 19.89 23.88 -1.00
C THR A 207 20.83 23.32 -2.05
N ALA A 208 20.27 22.65 -3.06
CA ALA A 208 21.02 22.10 -4.18
C ALA A 208 20.19 22.20 -5.47
N SER A 209 20.84 22.51 -6.58
CA SER A 209 20.17 22.53 -7.89
C SER A 209 19.86 21.11 -8.37
N ILE A 210 18.82 20.94 -9.19
CA ILE A 210 18.54 19.67 -9.87
C ILE A 210 19.73 19.24 -10.73
N GLU A 211 20.42 20.19 -11.36
CA GLU A 211 21.65 19.95 -12.13
C GLU A 211 22.76 19.29 -11.29
N THR A 212 22.85 19.64 -10.01
CA THR A 212 23.76 18.96 -9.08
C THR A 212 23.23 17.58 -8.71
N LEU A 213 21.95 17.50 -8.32
CA LEU A 213 21.33 16.30 -7.78
C LEU A 213 21.16 15.16 -8.80
N ARG A 214 21.01 15.47 -10.10
CA ARG A 214 20.86 14.46 -11.16
C ARG A 214 22.01 13.45 -11.21
N ASN A 215 23.21 13.85 -10.79
CA ASN A 215 24.40 12.99 -10.77
C ASN A 215 24.39 11.99 -9.60
N TYR A 216 23.50 12.19 -8.63
CA TYR A 216 23.35 11.36 -7.43
C TYR A 216 22.06 10.52 -7.43
N ILE A 217 21.30 10.51 -8.54
CA ILE A 217 20.11 9.68 -8.66
C ILE A 217 20.51 8.21 -8.77
N ASP A 218 20.12 7.39 -7.78
CA ASP A 218 20.00 5.95 -8.00
C ASP A 218 18.74 5.67 -8.80
N TRP A 219 18.91 5.31 -10.06
CA TRP A 219 17.81 4.99 -10.97
C TRP A 219 17.16 3.62 -10.70
N THR A 220 17.76 2.78 -9.85
CA THR A 220 17.27 1.41 -9.62
C THR A 220 15.85 1.42 -9.03
N PRO A 221 15.55 2.18 -7.96
CA PRO A 221 14.18 2.30 -7.44
C PRO A 221 13.19 2.94 -8.43
N PHE A 222 13.66 3.84 -9.30
CA PHE A 222 12.82 4.45 -10.34
C PHE A 222 12.29 3.39 -11.31
N PHE A 223 13.17 2.55 -11.85
CA PHE A 223 12.75 1.50 -12.80
C PHE A 223 11.89 0.42 -12.14
N MET A 224 12.17 0.07 -10.87
CA MET A 224 11.32 -0.81 -10.09
C MET A 224 9.89 -0.25 -9.92
N THR A 225 9.77 1.06 -9.68
CA THR A 225 8.48 1.75 -9.55
C THR A 225 7.65 1.62 -10.82
N TRP A 226 8.29 1.69 -11.99
CA TRP A 226 7.64 1.53 -13.30
C TRP A 226 7.50 0.07 -13.75
N SER A 227 7.74 -0.90 -12.87
CA SER A 227 7.66 -2.34 -13.17
C SER A 227 8.54 -2.78 -14.36
N LEU A 228 9.65 -2.07 -14.60
CA LEU A 228 10.64 -2.41 -15.62
C LEU A 228 11.73 -3.29 -14.97
N ALA A 229 11.59 -4.61 -15.10
CA ALA A 229 12.51 -5.57 -14.49
C ALA A 229 13.78 -5.77 -15.34
N GLY A 230 14.96 -5.66 -14.71
CA GLY A 230 16.26 -5.99 -15.32
C GLY A 230 17.45 -5.26 -14.69
N ASN A 231 18.65 -5.84 -14.77
CA ASN A 231 19.90 -5.15 -14.44
C ASN A 231 20.18 -4.13 -15.54
N ILE A 232 19.88 -2.86 -15.28
CA ILE A 232 20.12 -1.78 -16.23
C ILE A 232 21.63 -1.47 -16.24
N PRO A 233 22.32 -1.61 -17.38
CA PRO A 233 23.76 -1.38 -17.48
C PRO A 233 24.15 0.01 -16.95
N ALA A 234 25.29 0.13 -16.26
CA ALA A 234 25.78 1.42 -15.80
C ALA A 234 25.90 2.45 -16.94
N SER A 235 26.13 2.01 -18.18
CA SER A 235 26.25 2.84 -19.38
C SER A 235 24.92 3.41 -19.91
N SER A 236 23.76 2.85 -19.54
CA SER A 236 22.46 3.43 -19.90
C SER A 236 21.95 4.41 -18.84
N LYS A 237 22.52 4.43 -17.63
CA LYS A 237 22.17 5.39 -16.57
C LYS A 237 22.57 6.84 -16.90
N THR A 238 23.55 7.03 -17.79
CA THR A 238 24.04 8.36 -18.24
C THR A 238 23.38 8.87 -19.52
N ARG A 239 22.56 8.05 -20.21
CA ARG A 239 22.04 8.35 -21.56
C ARG A 239 20.58 8.75 -21.63
N TRP A 240 19.87 8.81 -20.51
CA TRP A 240 18.47 9.22 -20.49
C TRP A 240 18.26 10.75 -20.40
N TRP A 241 19.35 11.55 -20.41
CA TRP A 241 19.32 13.02 -20.50
C TRP A 241 20.65 13.57 -21.03
#